data_AF-A0A535L251-F1
#
_entry.id   AF-A0A535L251-F1
#
_cell.length_a   1.000
_cell.length_b   1.000
_cell.length_c   1.000
_cell.angle_alpha   90.00
_cell.angle_beta   90.00
_cell.angle_gamma   90.00
#
_symmetry.space_group_name_H-M   'P 1'
#
loop_
_entity.id
_entity.type
_entity.pdbx_description
1 polymer ?
#
loop_
_entity_poly.entity_id
_entity_poly.type
_entity_poly.pdbx_seq_one_letter_code
_entity_poly.pdbx_strand_id
1 'polypeptide(L)' 'SFYNYPYMFGLLFGLGLYARYQQDPETFKTGYDDLLSSTGLADAAALAERFGIDLRSPDFWRASLAIIRADIERFEALSQ' A
#
# COMPACT_ATOMS: atom_id res chain seq x y z
N SER A 1 -5.45 18.32 -14.89
CA SER A 1 -4.57 17.69 -13.89
C SER A 1 -5.39 17.37 -12.65
N PHE A 2 -5.35 16.14 -12.13
CA PHE A 2 -6.10 15.74 -10.93
C PHE A 2 -5.20 15.89 -9.70
N TYR A 3 -5.11 17.10 -9.13
CA TYR A 3 -4.14 17.43 -8.07
C TYR A 3 -4.24 16.52 -6.83
N ASN A 4 -5.46 16.10 -6.46
CA ASN A 4 -5.67 15.25 -5.28
C ASN A 4 -5.34 13.77 -5.51
N TYR A 5 -5.25 13.34 -6.78
CA TYR A 5 -5.07 11.93 -7.11
C TYR A 5 -3.75 11.36 -6.59
N PRO A 6 -2.57 12.01 -6.78
CA PRO A 6 -1.31 11.51 -6.24
C PRO A 6 -1.30 11.34 -4.71
N TYR A 7 -2.00 12.21 -3.96
CA TYR A 7 -2.09 12.11 -2.51
C TYR A 7 -2.90 10.89 -2.07
N MET A 8 -4.09 10.71 -2.66
CA MET A 8 -4.93 9.54 -2.38
C MET A 8 -4.22 8.25 -2.81
N PHE A 9 -3.60 8.25 -3.99
CA PHE A 9 -2.82 7.11 -4.48
C PHE A 9 -1.67 6.79 -3.53
N GLY A 10 -0.85 7.78 -3.16
CA GLY A 10 0.30 7.58 -2.28
C GLY A 10 -0.10 7.05 -0.91
N LEU A 11 -1.18 7.58 -0.32
CA LEU A 11 -1.73 7.09 0.95
C LEU A 11 -2.15 5.62 0.84
N LEU A 12 -3.00 5.28 -0.11
CA LEU A 12 -3.53 3.92 -0.25
C LEU A 12 -2.44 2.93 -0.68
N PHE A 13 -1.49 3.35 -1.50
CA PHE A 13 -0.36 2.52 -1.90
C PHE A 13 0.54 2.21 -0.68
N GLY A 14 0.88 3.23 0.12
CA GLY A 14 1.64 3.04 1.36
C GLY A 14 0.95 2.12 2.36
N LEU A 15 -0.36 2.27 2.56
CA LEU A 15 -1.14 1.37 3.41
C LEU A 15 -1.21 -0.06 2.86
N GLY A 16 -1.25 -0.23 1.54
CA GLY A 16 -1.24 -1.54 0.89
C GLY A 16 0.11 -2.25 1.05
N LEU A 17 1.21 -1.50 0.94
CA LEU A 17 2.54 -2.00 1.26
C LEU A 17 2.65 -2.38 2.74
N TYR A 18 2.09 -1.57 3.65
CA TYR A 18 2.05 -1.89 5.07
C TYR A 18 1.24 -3.16 5.37
N ALA A 19 0.11 -3.36 4.70
CA ALA A 19 -0.66 -4.60 4.81
C ALA A 19 0.14 -5.82 4.33
N ARG A 20 0.96 -5.69 3.26
CA ARG A 20 1.88 -6.75 2.82
C ARG A 20 2.97 -7.02 3.87
N TYR A 21 3.55 -5.97 4.44
CA TYR A 21 4.52 -6.08 5.53
C TYR A 21 3.96 -6.81 6.74
N GLN A 22 2.71 -6.54 7.14
CA GLN A 22 2.07 -7.25 8.26
C GLN A 22 1.86 -8.75 8.00
N GLN A 23 1.69 -9.17 6.73
CA GLN A 23 1.49 -10.56 6.36
C GLN A 23 2.80 -11.37 6.32
N ASP A 24 3.85 -10.79 5.74
CA ASP A 24 5.17 -11.42 5.63
C ASP A 24 6.29 -10.36 5.73
N PRO A 25 6.73 -10.01 6.95
CA PRO A 25 7.71 -8.95 7.17
C PRO A 25 9.07 -9.23 6.53
N GLU A 26 9.51 -10.49 6.53
CA GLU A 26 10.87 -10.83 6.07
C GLU A 26 10.95 -10.77 4.56
N THR A 27 10.00 -11.38 3.85
CA THR A 27 9.92 -11.29 2.39
C THR A 27 9.69 -9.83 1.95
N PHE A 28 8.86 -9.08 2.68
CA PHE A 28 8.62 -7.68 2.36
C PHE A 28 9.91 -6.86 2.41
N LYS A 29 10.69 -6.94 3.49
CA LYS A 29 11.93 -6.18 3.65
C LYS A 29 12.90 -6.45 2.50
N THR A 30 13.04 -7.71 2.08
CA THR A 30 13.99 -8.10 1.03
C THR A 30 13.73 -7.40 -0.31
N GLY A 31 12.48 -7.22 -0.73
CA GLY A 31 12.20 -6.53 -1.99
C GLY A 31 11.71 -5.08 -1.85
N TYR A 32 11.48 -4.59 -0.63
CA TYR A 32 11.11 -3.19 -0.42
C TYR A 32 12.25 -2.22 -0.80
N ASP A 33 13.50 -2.60 -0.52
CA ASP A 33 14.67 -1.81 -0.95
C ASP A 33 14.78 -1.74 -2.49
N ASP A 34 14.46 -2.83 -3.19
CA ASP A 34 14.43 -2.87 -4.66
C ASP A 34 13.33 -1.97 -5.22
N LEU A 35 12.12 -2.04 -4.64
CA LEU A 35 11.00 -1.16 -4.98
C LEU A 35 11.37 0.32 -4.80
N LEU A 36 12.00 0.68 -3.67
CA LEU A 36 12.42 2.06 -3.41
C LEU A 36 13.49 2.52 -4.41
N SER A 37 14.49 1.68 -4.67
CA SER A 37 15.60 1.99 -5.59
C SER A 37 15.14 2.21 -7.03
N SER A 38 14.01 1.61 -7.42
CA SER A 38 13.45 1.69 -8.77
C SER A 38 12.41 2.80 -8.97
N THR A 39 12.15 3.60 -7.93
CA THR A 39 11.21 4.72 -7.97
C THR A 39 11.55 5.70 -9.11
N GLY A 40 10.57 6.01 -9.96
CA GLY A 40 10.74 6.95 -11.08
C GLY A 40 11.38 6.35 -12.34
N LEU A 41 11.75 5.07 -12.32
CA LEU A 41 12.32 4.38 -13.50
C LEU A 41 11.25 3.79 -14.43
N ALA A 42 10.01 3.65 -13.98
CA ALA A 42 8.86 3.21 -14.77
C ALA A 42 7.55 3.74 -14.17
N ASP A 43 6.40 3.42 -14.80
CA ASP A 43 5.11 3.69 -14.20
C ASP A 43 4.86 2.84 -12.94
N ALA A 44 3.95 3.29 -12.08
CA ALA A 44 3.73 2.67 -10.78
C ALA A 44 3.25 1.22 -10.86
N ALA A 45 2.46 0.85 -11.90
CA ALA A 45 1.98 -0.52 -12.06
C ALA A 45 3.13 -1.45 -12.43
N ALA A 46 3.98 -1.04 -13.38
CA ALA A 46 5.16 -1.81 -13.78
C ALA A 46 6.18 -1.98 -12.64
N LEU A 47 6.35 -0.97 -11.78
CA LEU A 47 7.23 -1.09 -10.60
C LEU A 47 6.62 -2.01 -9.53
N ALA A 48 5.32 -1.87 -9.24
CA ALA A 48 4.64 -2.71 -8.27
C ALA A 48 4.59 -4.19 -8.69
N GLU A 49 4.41 -4.47 -9.98
CA GLU A 49 4.41 -5.85 -10.53
C GLU A 49 5.74 -6.57 -10.25
N ARG A 50 6.88 -5.87 -10.31
CA ARG A 50 8.21 -6.43 -9.97
C ARG A 50 8.30 -6.90 -8.51
N PHE A 51 7.48 -6.31 -7.65
CA PHE A 51 7.37 -6.64 -6.24
C PHE A 51 6.16 -7.58 -5.96
N GLY A 52 5.59 -8.21 -6.99
CA GLY A 52 4.47 -9.14 -6.86
C GLY A 52 3.14 -8.48 -6.51
N ILE A 53 3.01 -7.17 -6.74
CA ILE A 53 1.79 -6.40 -6.45
C ILE A 53 1.10 -6.04 -7.76
N ASP A 54 -0.16 -6.47 -7.90
CA ASP A 54 -1.03 -6.04 -8.99
C ASP A 54 -1.88 -4.82 -8.55
N LEU A 55 -1.50 -3.64 -9.03
CA LEU A 55 -2.24 -2.39 -8.78
C LEU A 55 -3.57 -2.30 -9.54
N ARG A 56 -3.81 -3.15 -10.54
CA ARG A 56 -5.09 -3.22 -11.25
C ARG A 56 -6.09 -4.11 -10.52
N SER A 57 -5.63 -4.94 -9.58
CA SER A 57 -6.50 -5.73 -8.73
C SER A 57 -7.15 -4.89 -7.63
N PRO A 58 -8.49 -4.92 -7.48
CA PRO A 58 -9.18 -4.29 -6.35
C PRO A 58 -8.73 -4.80 -4.98
N ASP A 59 -8.21 -6.03 -4.91
CA ASP A 59 -7.88 -6.67 -3.64
C ASP A 59 -6.70 -5.99 -2.93
N PHE A 60 -5.73 -5.47 -3.68
CA PHE A 60 -4.65 -4.66 -3.11
C PHE A 60 -5.21 -3.43 -2.38
N TRP A 61 -6.12 -2.71 -3.04
CA TRP A 61 -6.72 -1.49 -2.48
C TRP A 61 -7.68 -1.78 -1.33
N ARG A 62 -8.39 -2.91 -1.36
CA ARG A 62 -9.22 -3.39 -0.25
C ARG A 62 -8.37 -3.67 0.99
N ALA A 63 -7.17 -4.21 0.83
CA ALA A 63 -6.25 -4.42 1.95
C ALA A 63 -5.81 -3.09 2.58
N SER A 64 -5.52 -2.06 1.77
CA SER A 64 -5.23 -0.71 2.28
C SER A 64 -6.38 -0.13 3.10
N LEU A 65 -7.62 -0.28 2.61
CA LEU A 65 -8.83 0.20 3.30
C LEU A 65 -9.13 -0.58 4.58
N ALA A 66 -8.74 -1.86 4.66
CA ALA A 66 -8.91 -2.66 5.87
C ALA A 66 -8.08 -2.12 7.05
N ILE A 67 -6.90 -1.53 6.79
CA ILE A 67 -6.11 -0.86 7.84
C ILE A 67 -6.88 0.33 8.43
N ILE A 68 -7.44 1.19 7.56
CA ILE A 68 -8.24 2.35 7.99
C ILE A 68 -9.47 1.89 8.78
N ARG A 69 -10.13 0.81 8.35
CA ARG A 69 -11.25 0.22 9.09
C ARG A 69 -10.83 -0.19 10.51
N ALA A 70 -9.70 -0.87 10.65
CA ALA A 70 -9.21 -1.30 11.97
C ALA A 70 -8.87 -0.11 12.87
N ASP A 71 -8.32 0.97 12.31
CA ASP A 71 -8.06 2.21 13.07
C ASP A 71 -9.36 2.88 13.55
N ILE A 72 -10.40 2.90 12.71
CA ILE A 72 -11.73 3.40 13.08
C ILE A 72 -12.33 2.55 14.22
N GLU A 73 -12.34 1.23 14.06
CA GLU A 73 -12.88 0.31 15.08
C GLU A 73 -12.13 0.47 16.42
N ARG A 74 -10.81 0.64 16.37
CA ARG A 74 -9.98 0.92 17.55
C ARG A 74 -10.37 2.24 18.20
N PHE A 75 -10.56 3.29 17.41
CA PHE A 75 -10.95 4.60 17.93
C PHE A 75 -12.32 4.56 18.61
N GLU A 76 -13.31 3.91 17.97
CA GLU A 76 -14.65 3.73 18.52
C GLU A 76 -14.60 3.03 19.89
N ALA A 77 -13.82 1.96 20.02
CA ALA A 77 -13.67 1.21 21.27
C ALA A 77 -13.03 2.00 22.42
N LEU A 78 -12.20 3.02 22.11
CA LEU A 78 -11.58 3.90 23.11
C LEU A 78 -12.47 5.09 23.51
N SER A 79 -13.53 5.35 22.74
CA SER A 79 -14.43 6.49 22.93
C SER A 79 -15.73 6.15 23.66
N GLN A 80 -15.90 4.87 24.03
CA GLN A 80 -16.98 4.36 24.88
C GLN A 80 -16.56 4.37 26.35
#